data_AF-A0A968PXS4-F1
#
_entry.id   AF-A0A968PXS4-F1
#
_cell.length_a   1.000
_cell.length_b   1.000
_cell.length_c   1.000
_cell.angle_alpha   90.00
_cell.angle_beta   90.00
_cell.angle_gamma   90.00
#
_symmetry.space_group_name_H-M   'P 1'
#
loop_
_entity.id
_entity.type
_entity.pdbx_description
1 polymer ?
#
loop_
_entity_poly.entity_id
_entity_poly.type
_entity_poly.pdbx_seq_one_letter_code
_entity_poly.pdbx_strand_id
1 'polypeptide(L)'
;MTARIELARNVEEEADDVKITRSKDGATSTATFYFAEPICMNGENQSSNTPILGMFMIDDEGELVTRNVNAKFINGRPAGIEAIYKMDGEFEWERFMRFMNRYAEANGMGFSKS
;
A
#
# COMPACT_ATOMS: atom_id res chain seq x y z
N MET A 1 -14.10 -10.65 5.22
CA MET A 1 -12.66 -11.00 5.18
C MET A 1 -11.89 -9.81 5.71
N THR A 2 -10.71 -10.04 6.27
CA THR A 2 -9.82 -8.97 6.72
C THR A 2 -9.18 -8.28 5.51
N ALA A 3 -9.12 -6.95 5.52
CA ALA A 3 -8.47 -6.19 4.46
C ALA A 3 -6.95 -6.33 4.59
N ARG A 4 -6.26 -6.59 3.47
CA ARG A 4 -4.81 -6.83 3.44
C ARG A 4 -4.15 -6.20 2.23
N ILE A 5 -2.83 -6.04 2.31
CA ILE A 5 -1.99 -5.56 1.22
C ILE A 5 -1.05 -6.68 0.77
N GLU A 6 -0.80 -6.78 -0.53
CA GLU A 6 0.17 -7.72 -1.10
C GLU A 6 1.08 -6.98 -2.09
N LEU A 7 2.41 -7.13 -1.98
CA LEU A 7 3.40 -6.65 -2.96
C LEU A 7 3.83 -7.76 -3.93
N ALA A 8 3.87 -8.99 -3.40
CA ALA A 8 3.97 -10.23 -4.16
C ALA A 8 2.71 -11.05 -3.92
N ARG A 9 2.17 -11.72 -4.95
CA ARG A 9 0.89 -12.44 -4.83
C ARG A 9 0.96 -13.50 -3.73
N ASN A 10 -0.06 -13.51 -2.87
CA ASN A 10 -0.18 -14.39 -1.71
C ASN A 10 0.86 -14.15 -0.60
N VAL A 11 1.55 -13.00 -0.60
CA VAL A 11 2.39 -12.55 0.51
C VAL A 11 1.74 -11.30 1.11
N GLU A 12 1.17 -11.46 2.29
CA GLU A 12 0.58 -10.35 3.04
C GLU A 12 1.67 -9.43 3.59
N GLU A 13 1.48 -8.13 3.40
CA GLU A 13 2.42 -7.07 3.75
C GLU A 13 1.73 -6.03 4.63
N GLU A 14 2.48 -5.49 5.58
CA GLU A 14 2.04 -4.41 6.44
C GLU A 14 2.81 -3.13 6.11
N ALA A 15 2.10 -2.06 5.76
CA ALA A 15 2.70 -0.75 5.52
C ALA A 15 3.14 -0.08 6.82
N ASP A 16 4.39 0.35 6.91
CA ASP A 16 4.94 1.09 8.05
C ASP A 16 4.43 2.54 8.11
N ASP A 17 4.23 3.16 6.94
CA ASP A 17 3.70 4.52 6.83
C ASP A 17 2.77 4.65 5.63
N VAL A 18 1.69 5.40 5.82
CA VAL A 18 0.68 5.69 4.78
C VAL A 18 0.38 7.18 4.77
N LYS A 19 0.85 7.85 3.73
CA LYS A 19 0.60 9.27 3.51
C LYS A 19 -0.47 9.46 2.45
N ILE A 20 -1.54 10.17 2.79
CA ILE A 20 -2.61 10.49 1.87
C ILE A 20 -2.59 11.99 1.57
N THR A 21 -2.56 12.34 0.29
CA THR A 21 -2.60 13.72 -0.20
C THR A 21 -3.80 13.89 -1.13
N ARG A 22 -4.60 14.92 -0.93
CA ARG A 22 -5.77 15.23 -1.76
C ARG A 22 -5.67 16.66 -2.29
N SER A 23 -5.98 16.85 -3.57
CA SER A 23 -6.03 18.19 -4.17
C SER A 23 -7.13 19.03 -3.54
N LYS A 24 -6.97 20.36 -3.53
CA LYS A 24 -7.93 21.28 -2.88
C LYS A 24 -9.33 21.21 -3.49
N ASP A 25 -9.41 20.95 -4.79
CA ASP A 25 -10.65 20.77 -5.54
C ASP A 25 -11.22 19.34 -5.45
N GLY A 26 -10.50 18.42 -4.79
CA GLY A 26 -10.88 17.03 -4.63
C GLY A 26 -10.82 16.18 -5.90
N ALA A 27 -10.34 16.73 -7.02
CA ALA A 27 -10.30 16.07 -8.32
C ALA A 27 -9.28 14.92 -8.37
N THR A 28 -8.15 15.06 -7.67
CA THR A 28 -7.10 14.04 -7.64
C THR A 28 -6.65 13.79 -6.21
N SER A 29 -6.40 12.51 -5.91
CA SER A 29 -5.83 12.11 -4.63
C SER A 29 -4.70 11.11 -4.86
N THR A 30 -3.79 11.03 -3.91
CA THR A 30 -2.64 10.12 -3.95
C THR A 30 -2.40 9.56 -2.57
N ALA A 31 -2.32 8.24 -2.48
CA ALA A 31 -1.88 7.53 -1.29
C ALA A 31 -0.49 6.96 -1.56
N THR A 32 0.46 7.29 -0.70
CA THR A 32 1.84 6.79 -0.72
C THR A 32 2.01 5.86 0.46
N PHE A 33 2.37 4.61 0.17
CA PHE A 33 2.66 3.57 1.15
C PHE A 33 4.16 3.36 1.21
N TYR A 34 4.68 3.18 2.41
CA TYR A 34 6.07 2.86 2.65
C TYR A 34 6.19 1.57 3.46
N PHE A 35 7.08 0.70 3.02
CA PHE A 35 7.41 -0.58 3.63
C PHE A 35 8.93 -0.57 3.88
N ALA A 36 9.37 -0.45 5.12
CA ALA A 36 10.79 -0.38 5.47
C ALA A 36 11.47 -1.74 5.27
N GLU A 37 10.83 -2.81 5.73
CA GLU A 37 11.35 -4.18 5.69
C GLU A 37 10.29 -5.16 5.16
N PRO A 38 9.88 -5.03 3.89
CA PRO A 38 8.79 -5.83 3.32
C PRO A 38 9.12 -7.32 3.35
N ILE A 39 8.12 -8.13 3.71
CA ILE A 39 8.25 -9.58 3.92
C ILE A 39 8.66 -10.28 2.63
N CYS A 40 8.18 -9.81 1.48
CA CYS A 40 8.55 -10.30 0.15
C CYS A 40 10.04 -10.13 -0.17
N MET A 41 10.77 -9.26 0.53
CA MET A 41 12.22 -9.07 0.37
C MET A 41 13.06 -9.81 1.42
N ASN A 42 12.44 -10.27 2.52
CA ASN A 42 13.11 -10.82 3.69
C ASN A 42 12.90 -12.35 3.85
N GLY A 43 13.94 -13.07 4.29
CA GLY A 43 13.83 -14.47 4.74
C GLY A 43 13.63 -15.54 3.63
N GLU A 44 12.91 -16.61 3.96
CA GLU A 44 12.66 -17.77 3.07
C GLU A 44 11.89 -17.41 1.80
N ASN A 45 11.11 -16.31 1.82
CA ASN A 45 10.33 -15.82 0.68
C ASN A 45 11.19 -15.21 -0.44
N GLN A 46 12.46 -14.89 -0.15
CA GLN A 46 13.45 -14.54 -1.16
C GLN A 46 13.68 -15.70 -2.15
N SER A 47 13.45 -16.95 -1.71
CA SER A 47 13.53 -18.15 -2.54
C SER A 47 12.35 -18.29 -3.53
N SER A 48 11.25 -17.56 -3.31
CA SER A 48 10.04 -17.66 -4.13
C SER A 48 10.18 -17.01 -5.51
N ASN A 49 11.27 -16.24 -5.75
CA ASN A 49 11.57 -15.51 -6.99
C ASN A 49 10.34 -14.79 -7.58
N THR A 50 9.36 -14.46 -6.73
CA THR A 50 8.07 -13.96 -7.17
C THR A 50 8.24 -12.48 -7.39
N PRO A 51 8.10 -12.00 -8.64
CA PRO A 51 8.36 -10.61 -8.94
C PRO A 51 7.37 -9.72 -8.19
N ILE A 52 7.86 -8.58 -7.70
CA ILE A 52 7.01 -7.49 -7.23
C ILE A 52 6.35 -6.89 -8.48
N LEU A 53 5.09 -7.25 -8.73
CA LEU A 53 4.34 -6.84 -9.93
C LEU A 53 3.56 -5.54 -9.72
N GLY A 54 3.35 -5.16 -8.47
CA GLY A 54 2.52 -4.04 -8.06
C GLY A 54 2.11 -4.18 -6.60
N MET A 55 1.29 -3.25 -6.13
CA MET A 55 0.64 -3.34 -4.82
C MET A 55 -0.83 -3.64 -5.04
N PHE A 56 -1.32 -4.68 -4.36
CA PHE A 56 -2.70 -5.14 -4.38
C PHE A 56 -3.31 -4.90 -3.00
N MET A 57 -4.39 -4.14 -2.95
CA MET A 57 -5.16 -3.85 -1.75
C MET A 57 -6.47 -4.64 -1.84
N ILE A 58 -6.63 -5.65 -1.00
CA ILE A 58 -7.68 -6.67 -1.14
C ILE A 58 -8.60 -6.60 0.06
N ASP A 59 -9.91 -6.47 -0.19
CA ASP A 59 -10.96 -6.55 0.84
C ASP A 59 -12.22 -7.24 0.30
N ASP A 60 -13.31 -7.23 1.09
CA ASP A 60 -14.59 -7.84 0.73
C ASP A 60 -15.28 -7.19 -0.50
N GLU A 61 -14.90 -5.98 -0.87
CA GLU A 61 -15.46 -5.27 -2.03
C GLU A 61 -14.64 -5.48 -3.31
N GLY A 62 -13.52 -6.20 -3.24
CA GLY A 62 -12.66 -6.51 -4.38
C GLY A 62 -11.21 -6.07 -4.19
N GLU A 63 -10.53 -5.78 -5.30
CA GLU A 63 -9.11 -5.44 -5.32
C GLU A 63 -8.88 -4.03 -5.89
N LEU A 64 -8.05 -3.23 -5.21
CA LEU A 64 -7.46 -2.00 -5.76
C LEU A 64 -6.00 -2.28 -6.10
N VAL A 65 -5.55 -1.86 -7.30
CA VAL A 65 -4.23 -2.23 -7.82
C VAL A 65 -3.45 -1.00 -8.26
N THR A 66 -2.17 -0.96 -7.92
CA THR A 66 -1.21 -0.02 -8.52
C THR A 66 0.05 -0.74 -8.97
N ARG A 67 0.59 -0.30 -10.11
CA ARG A 67 1.90 -0.74 -10.62
C ARG A 67 3.02 0.24 -10.28
N ASN A 68 2.70 1.36 -9.65
CA ASN A 68 3.68 2.36 -9.28
C ASN A 68 4.33 1.96 -7.95
N VAL A 69 5.24 1.01 -8.03
CA VAL A 69 5.99 0.43 -6.91
C VAL A 69 7.47 0.56 -7.21
N ASN A 70 8.21 1.20 -6.31
CA ASN A 70 9.62 1.52 -6.49
C ASN A 70 10.42 1.15 -5.24
N ALA A 71 11.66 0.69 -5.43
CA ALA A 71 12.59 0.52 -4.32
C ALA A 71 13.07 1.88 -3.82
N LYS A 72 13.05 2.10 -2.50
CA LYS A 72 13.53 3.31 -1.85
C LYS A 72 14.96 3.11 -1.38
N PHE A 73 15.81 4.09 -1.67
CA PHE A 73 17.20 4.11 -1.22
C PHE A 73 17.47 5.36 -0.37
N ILE A 74 18.12 5.17 0.78
CA ILE A 74 18.58 6.28 1.64
C ILE A 74 20.11 6.17 1.72
N ASN A 75 20.81 7.21 1.27
CA ASN A 75 22.29 7.27 1.25
C ASN A 75 22.94 6.07 0.52
N GLY A 76 22.33 5.60 -0.57
CA GLY A 76 22.84 4.49 -1.37
C GLY A 76 22.61 3.09 -0.78
N ARG A 77 21.88 2.98 0.34
CA ARG A 77 21.47 1.69 0.93
C ARG A 77 19.99 1.44 0.66
N PRO A 78 19.58 0.17 0.40
CA PRO A 78 18.18 -0.18 0.30
C PRO A 78 17.50 0.15 1.63
N ALA A 79 16.43 0.93 1.57
CA ALA A 79 15.68 1.39 2.74
C ALA A 79 14.27 0.80 2.81
N GLY A 80 13.74 0.29 1.69
CA GLY A 80 12.41 -0.30 1.65
C GLY A 80 11.76 -0.23 0.27
N ILE A 81 10.45 -0.41 0.23
CA ILE A 81 9.60 -0.23 -0.95
C ILE A 81 8.66 0.96 -0.72
N GLU A 82 8.46 1.75 -1.77
CA GLU A 82 7.46 2.81 -1.83
C GLU A 82 6.45 2.49 -2.94
N ALA A 83 5.16 2.49 -2.60
CA ALA A 83 4.07 2.27 -3.54
C ALA A 83 3.14 3.49 -3.58
N ILE A 84 2.69 3.87 -4.77
CA ILE A 84 1.85 5.06 -4.97
C ILE A 84 0.55 4.64 -5.64
N TYR A 85 -0.58 4.86 -4.98
CA TYR A 85 -1.91 4.70 -5.52
C TYR A 85 -2.51 6.06 -5.85
N LYS A 86 -2.82 6.29 -7.13
CA LYS A 86 -3.48 7.52 -7.61
C LYS A 86 -4.97 7.26 -7.73
N MET A 87 -5.76 8.26 -7.36
CA MET A 87 -7.22 8.23 -7.40
C MET A 87 -7.73 9.44 -8.15
N ASP A 88 -8.64 9.21 -9.09
CA ASP A 88 -9.27 10.22 -9.91
C ASP A 88 -10.75 10.39 -9.52
N GLY A 89 -11.06 11.50 -8.84
CA GLY A 89 -12.40 11.85 -8.39
C GLY A 89 -12.86 11.22 -7.07
N GLU A 90 -14.10 11.52 -6.69
CA GLU A 90 -14.67 11.15 -5.38
C GLU A 90 -14.94 9.64 -5.27
N PHE A 91 -15.34 8.98 -6.35
CA PHE A 91 -15.72 7.57 -6.31
C PHE A 91 -14.56 6.66 -5.91
N GLU A 92 -13.39 6.86 -6.52
CA GLU A 92 -12.18 6.10 -6.18
C GLU A 92 -11.68 6.45 -4.77
N TRP A 93 -11.80 7.72 -4.38
CA TRP A 93 -11.50 8.18 -3.04
C TRP A 93 -12.35 7.47 -1.97
N GLU A 94 -13.67 7.45 -2.13
CA GLU A 94 -14.59 6.78 -1.20
C GLU A 94 -14.34 5.27 -1.13
N ARG A 95 -14.04 4.64 -2.28
CA ARG A 95 -13.68 3.22 -2.34
C ARG A 95 -12.37 2.93 -1.60
N PHE A 96 -11.37 3.78 -1.77
CA PHE A 96 -10.08 3.69 -1.09
C PHE A 96 -10.22 3.91 0.42
N MET A 97 -10.96 4.92 0.85
CA MET A 97 -11.18 5.19 2.27
C MET A 97 -11.89 4.03 2.98
N ARG A 98 -12.82 3.34 2.30
CA ARG A 98 -13.45 2.11 2.84
C ARG A 98 -12.44 0.97 3.03
N PHE A 99 -11.55 0.77 2.06
CA PHE A 99 -10.45 -0.20 2.20
C PHE A 99 -9.56 0.18 3.39
N MET A 100 -9.09 1.43 3.44
CA MET A 100 -8.17 1.91 4.47
C MET A 100 -8.76 1.81 5.88
N ASN A 101 -10.07 2.07 6.06
CA ASN A 101 -10.73 1.89 7.35
C ASN A 101 -10.67 0.42 7.82
N ARG A 102 -10.98 -0.53 6.94
CA ARG A 102 -10.91 -1.97 7.26
C ARG A 102 -9.47 -2.42 7.53
N TYR A 103 -8.53 -1.92 6.74
CA TYR A 103 -7.12 -2.25 6.87
C TYR A 103 -6.53 -1.71 8.19
N ALA A 104 -6.91 -0.49 8.58
CA ALA A 104 -6.52 0.10 9.86
C ALA A 104 -7.12 -0.66 11.06
N GLU A 105 -8.40 -1.06 10.98
CA GLU A 105 -9.04 -1.89 12.02
C GLU A 105 -8.36 -3.25 12.18
N ALA A 106 -7.92 -3.86 11.08
CA ALA A 106 -7.25 -5.15 11.08
C ALA A 106 -5.83 -5.11 11.67
N ASN A 107 -5.07 -4.06 11.36
CA ASN A 107 -3.65 -3.96 11.72
C ASN A 107 -3.41 -3.06 12.95
N GLY A 108 -4.46 -2.55 13.58
CA GLY A 108 -4.33 -1.68 14.76
C GLY A 108 -3.65 -0.33 14.47
N MET A 109 -3.55 0.07 13.20
CA MET A 109 -2.99 1.35 12.80
C MET A 109 -3.98 2.47 13.11
N GLY A 110 -3.67 3.31 14.10
CA GLY A 110 -4.44 4.52 14.35
C GLY A 110 -4.19 5.56 13.24
N PHE A 111 -5.24 6.04 12.57
CA PHE A 111 -5.13 7.20 11.68
C PHE A 111 -4.68 8.43 12.47
N SER A 112 -3.41 8.81 12.37
CA SER A 112 -2.94 10.10 12.84
C SER A 112 -3.19 11.13 11.74
N LYS A 113 -4.31 11.84 11.84
CA LYS A 113 -4.61 12.98 10.95
C LYS A 113 -3.80 14.18 11.43
N SER A 114 -2.62 14.42 10.84
CA SER A 114 -1.83 15.64 11.05
C SER A 114 -2.18 16.73 10.06
#